data_AF-A0A2E4W4U3-F1
#
_entry.id   AF-A0A2E4W4U3-F1
#
_cell.length_a   1.000
_cell.length_b   1.000
_cell.length_c   1.000
_cell.angle_alpha   90.00
_cell.angle_beta   90.00
_cell.angle_gamma   90.00
#
_symmetry.space_group_name_H-M   'P 1'
#
loop_
_entity.id
_entity.type
_entity.pdbx_description
1 polymer ?
#
loop_
_entity_poly.entity_id
_entity_poly.type
_entity_poly.pdbx_seq_one_letter_code
_entity_poly.pdbx_strand_id
1 'polypeptide(L)' 'MTTSPNRGMWGSRLGFILAAAGSAVGLGNIWGFPTRVGQGGGAVFVVIYLFCIVLICAPILVAEFVLGRGSRQSPVGAFK' A
#
# COMPACT_ATOMS: atom_id res chain seq x y z
N MET A 1 30.99 23.99 -3.57
CA MET A 1 29.53 24.16 -3.74
C MET A 1 28.92 22.76 -3.92
N THR A 2 28.32 22.21 -2.87
CA THR A 2 27.71 20.86 -2.90
C THR A 2 26.23 21.01 -3.24
N THR A 3 25.83 20.48 -4.40
CA THR A 3 24.47 20.48 -4.94
C THR A 3 23.54 19.68 -4.01
N SER A 4 22.62 20.35 -3.32
CA SER A 4 21.55 19.68 -2.57
C SER A 4 20.70 18.84 -3.54
N PRO A 5 20.48 17.54 -3.32
CA PRO A 5 19.61 16.76 -4.18
C PRO A 5 18.18 17.29 -3.98
N ASN A 6 17.68 18.00 -4.99
CA ASN A 6 16.31 18.46 -5.05
C ASN A 6 15.43 17.19 -5.10
N ARG A 7 14.87 16.77 -3.95
CA ARG A 7 13.95 15.63 -3.91
C ARG A 7 12.74 16.00 -4.76
N GLY A 8 12.56 15.30 -5.88
CA GLY A 8 11.43 15.50 -6.78
C GLY A 8 10.12 15.43 -6.00
N MET A 9 9.43 16.56 -5.92
CA MET A 9 8.16 16.66 -5.22
C MET A 9 7.07 16.22 -6.19
N TRP A 10 6.20 15.30 -5.76
CA TRP A 10 5.13 14.79 -6.61
C TRP A 10 4.21 15.94 -7.01
N GLY A 11 4.08 16.17 -8.32
CA GLY A 11 3.34 17.32 -8.87
C GLY A 11 1.84 17.30 -8.56
N SER A 12 1.28 16.14 -8.20
CA SER A 12 -0.12 16.03 -7.77
C SER A 12 -0.32 14.91 -6.74
N ARG A 13 -1.14 15.18 -5.71
CA ARG A 13 -1.58 14.16 -4.73
C ARG A 13 -2.25 12.97 -5.41
N LEU A 14 -3.01 13.22 -6.48
CA LEU A 14 -3.66 12.16 -7.25
C LEU A 14 -2.63 11.27 -7.93
N GLY A 15 -1.55 11.83 -8.48
CA GLY A 15 -0.46 11.05 -9.09
C GLY A 15 0.24 10.15 -8.07
N PHE A 16 0.47 10.66 -6.85
CA PHE A 16 1.03 9.86 -5.76
C PHE A 16 0.10 8.71 -5.33
N ILE A 17 -1.19 9.00 -5.15
CA ILE A 17 -2.18 7.99 -4.76
C ILE A 17 -2.33 6.91 -5.86
N LEU A 18 -2.36 7.31 -7.14
CA LEU A 18 -2.44 6.36 -8.26
C LEU A 18 -1.20 5.47 -8.36
N ALA A 19 0.00 6.03 -8.20
CA ALA A 19 1.23 5.25 -8.23
C ALA A 19 1.30 4.24 -7.06
N ALA A 20 0.90 4.67 -5.86
CA ALA A 20 0.81 3.78 -4.70
C ALA A 20 -0.26 2.68 -4.90
N ALA A 21 -1.44 3.04 -5.42
CA ALA A 21 -2.51 2.09 -5.72
C ALA A 21 -2.10 1.08 -6.81
N GLY A 22 -1.40 1.52 -7.85
CA GLY A 22 -0.87 0.65 -8.90
C GLY A 22 0.19 -0.33 -8.38
N SER A 23 0.99 0.06 -7.38
CA SER A 23 1.92 -0.85 -6.70
C SER A 23 1.21 -1.85 -5.80
N ALA A 24 0.09 -1.47 -5.19
CA ALA A 24 -0.67 -2.34 -4.30
C ALA A 24 -1.51 -3.38 -5.05
N VAL A 25 -1.98 -3.06 -6.26
CA VAL A 25 -2.85 -3.94 -7.06
C VAL A 25 -2.06 -4.59 -8.20
N GLY A 26 -1.53 -5.79 -7.96
CA GLY A 26 -0.79 -6.58 -8.94
C GLY A 26 -1.61 -7.65 -9.67
N LEU A 27 -1.01 -8.28 -10.69
CA LEU A 27 -1.60 -9.38 -11.49
C LEU A 27 -2.17 -10.52 -10.61
N GLY A 28 -1.52 -10.81 -9.49
CA GLY A 28 -1.95 -11.83 -8.53
C GLY A 28 -3.31 -11.55 -7.88
N ASN A 29 -3.66 -10.26 -7.67
CA ASN A 29 -4.96 -9.88 -7.10
C ASN A 29 -6.09 -9.99 -8.13
N ILE A 30 -5.78 -9.98 -9.43
CA ILE A 30 -6.76 -10.04 -10.52
C ILE A 30 -7.03 -11.49 -10.95
N TRP A 31 -5.99 -12.33 -11.05
CA TRP A 31 -6.12 -13.71 -11.54
C TRP A 31 -6.17 -14.78 -10.44
N GLY A 32 -5.41 -14.61 -9.35
CA GLY A 32 -5.36 -15.61 -8.27
C GLY A 32 -6.53 -15.51 -7.29
N PHE A 33 -7.06 -14.29 -7.10
CA PHE A 33 -8.22 -14.04 -6.25
C PHE A 33 -9.48 -14.78 -6.71
N PRO A 34 -9.93 -14.69 -7.98
CA PRO A 34 -11.14 -15.39 -8.43
C PRO A 34 -11.02 -16.92 -8.34
N THR A 35 -9.84 -17.50 -8.55
CA THR A 35 -9.63 -18.96 -8.40
C THR A 35 -9.74 -19.39 -6.94
N ARG A 36 -9.17 -18.61 -6.01
CA ARG A 36 -9.27 -18.85 -4.56
C ARG A 36 -10.70 -18.70 -4.04
N VAL A 37 -11.42 -17.67 -4.53
CA VAL A 37 -12.84 -17.43 -4.23
C VAL A 37 -13.71 -18.57 -4.73
N GLY A 38 -13.47 -19.06 -5.95
CA GLY A 38 -14.23 -20.15 -6.56
C GLY A 38 -14.11 -21.47 -5.79
N GLN A 39 -12.92 -21.79 -5.26
CA GLN A 39 -12.68 -23.02 -4.49
C GLN A 39 -13.04 -22.88 -2.99
N GLY A 40 -12.99 -21.66 -2.44
CA GLY A 40 -13.14 -21.38 -1.01
C GLY A 40 -14.56 -21.05 -0.51
N GLY A 41 -15.61 -21.28 -1.31
CA GLY A 41 -17.00 -21.00 -0.91
C GLY A 41 -17.57 -19.67 -1.42
N GLY A 42 -17.00 -19.11 -2.50
CA GLY A 42 -17.59 -17.97 -3.23
C GLY A 42 -17.67 -16.69 -2.40
N ALA A 43 -18.88 -16.13 -2.29
CA ALA A 43 -19.11 -14.82 -1.67
C ALA A 43 -18.72 -14.75 -0.18
N VAL A 44 -18.85 -15.84 0.58
CA VAL A 44 -18.48 -15.86 2.00
C VAL A 44 -16.97 -15.65 2.18
N PHE A 45 -16.15 -16.27 1.31
CA PHE A 45 -14.70 -16.07 1.31
C PHE A 45 -14.34 -14.61 0.99
N VAL A 46 -15.04 -13.98 0.04
CA VAL A 46 -14.84 -12.56 -0.31
C VAL A 46 -15.13 -11.64 0.87
N VAL A 47 -16.23 -11.88 1.59
CA VAL A 47 -16.61 -11.07 2.76
C VAL A 47 -15.58 -11.19 3.88
N ILE A 48 -15.14 -12.41 4.21
CA ILE A 48 -14.10 -12.63 5.22
C ILE A 48 -12.77 -12.01 4.78
N TYR A 49 -12.41 -12.14 3.51
CA TYR A 49 -11.20 -11.53 2.94
C TYR A 49 -11.21 -10.01 3.06
N LEU A 50 -12.32 -9.35 2.69
CA LEU A 50 -12.50 -7.91 2.85
C LEU A 50 -12.41 -7.49 4.32
N PHE A 51 -13.02 -8.25 5.22
CA PHE A 51 -12.99 -7.99 6.66
C PHE A 51 -11.55 -8.08 7.20
N CYS A 52 -10.80 -9.12 6.83
CA CYS A 52 -9.40 -9.28 7.20
C CYS A 52 -8.52 -8.17 6.63
N ILE A 53 -8.73 -7.77 5.37
CA ILE A 53 -8.00 -6.64 4.77
C ILE A 53 -8.28 -5.36 5.54
N VAL A 54 -9.53 -5.05 5.85
CA VAL A 54 -9.85 -3.82 6.60
C VAL A 54 -9.22 -3.86 7.99
N LEU A 55 -9.30 -4.99 8.69
CA LEU A 55 -8.72 -5.11 10.03
C LEU A 55 -7.19 -5.11 10.07
N ILE A 56 -6.52 -5.69 9.06
CA ILE A 56 -5.07 -5.85 9.07
C ILE A 56 -4.39 -4.74 8.27
N CYS A 57 -4.86 -4.47 7.04
CA CYS A 57 -4.25 -3.44 6.19
C CYS A 57 -4.51 -2.04 6.74
N ALA A 58 -5.68 -1.72 7.31
CA ALA A 58 -5.92 -0.36 7.84
C ALA A 58 -4.94 0.06 8.95
N PRO A 59 -4.70 -0.72 10.02
CA PRO A 59 -3.73 -0.33 11.05
C PRO A 59 -2.29 -0.35 10.53
N ILE A 60 -1.94 -1.28 9.63
CA ILE A 60 -0.62 -1.31 8.99
C ILE A 60 -0.38 -0.07 8.13
N LEU A 61 -1.37 0.33 7.33
CA LEU A 61 -1.26 1.51 6.47
C LEU A 61 -1.15 2.77 7.31
N VAL A 62 -1.92 2.87 8.42
CA VAL A 62 -1.82 3.97 9.38
C VAL A 62 -0.46 3.97 10.08
N ALA A 63 0.08 2.81 10.47
CA ALA A 63 1.40 2.70 11.08
C ALA A 63 2.50 3.16 10.11
N GLU A 64 2.48 2.69 8.85
CA GLU A 64 3.40 3.16 7.82
C GLU A 64 3.23 4.65 7.51
N PHE A 65 2.00 5.16 7.52
CA PHE A 65 1.74 6.58 7.27
C PHE A 65 2.24 7.46 8.42
N VAL A 66 2.08 7.04 9.67
CA VAL A 66 2.61 7.72 10.86
C VAL A 66 4.14 7.69 10.87
N LEU A 67 4.75 6.55 10.56
CA LEU A 67 6.21 6.42 10.42
C LEU A 67 6.75 7.30 9.28
N GLY A 68 6.11 7.30 8.11
CA GLY A 68 6.50 8.13 6.97
C GLY A 68 6.33 9.64 7.23
N ARG A 69 5.27 10.03 7.94
CA ARG A 69 5.01 11.42 8.34
C ARG A 69 5.98 11.92 9.42
N GLY A 70 6.29 11.08 10.41
CA GLY A 70 7.23 11.40 11.49
C GLY A 70 8.69 11.43 11.04
N SER A 71 9.06 10.58 10.08
CA SER A 71 10.47 10.44 9.71
C SER A 71 10.90 11.36 8.55
N ARG A 72 10.04 11.72 7.57
CA ARG A 72 10.43 12.46 6.34
C ARG A 72 11.70 11.92 5.63
N GLN A 73 12.15 10.73 6.01
CA GLN A 73 13.37 10.08 5.56
C GLN A 73 13.00 8.68 5.02
N SER A 74 13.81 8.21 4.08
CA SER A 74 13.69 6.89 3.48
C SER A 74 13.69 5.79 4.56
N PRO A 75 13.10 4.61 4.32
CA PRO A 75 13.02 3.52 5.30
C PRO A 75 14.37 3.12 5.95
N VAL A 76 15.50 3.37 5.28
CA VAL A 76 16.87 3.19 5.82
C VAL A 76 17.35 4.28 6.80
N GLY A 77 16.70 5.45 6.85
CA GLY A 77 16.99 6.53 7.80
C GLY A 77 16.08 6.57 9.03
N ALA A 78 14.96 5.82 9.02
CA ALA A 78 14.02 5.74 10.14
C ALA A 78 14.44 4.71 11.21
N PHE A 79 15.29 3.75 10.86
CA PHE A 79 15.78 2.69 11.75
C PHE A 79 17.16 2.98 12.37
N LYS A 80 17.67 4.21 12.26
CA LYS A 80 18.88 4.67 12.96
C LYS A 80 18.53 5.66 14.06
#